data_AF-A0A2H0IW36-F1
#
_entry.id   AF-A0A2H0IW36-F1
#
_cell.length_a   1.000
_cell.length_b   1.000
_cell.length_c   1.000
_cell.angle_alpha   90.00
_cell.angle_beta   90.00
_cell.angle_gamma   90.00
#
_symmetry.space_group_name_H-M   'P 1'
#
loop_
_entity.id
_entity.type
_entity.pdbx_description
1 polymer ?
#
loop_
_entity_poly.entity_id
_entity_poly.type
_entity_poly.pdbx_seq_one_letter_code
_entity_poly.pdbx_strand_id
1 'polypeptide(L)'
;MSTSEPQPSELLPVKWVGKIALLVALVSAAGLLAAITWATDAQGSNYSAIVMSTSLTQQKLGPVMLVFGLLSVTVAALATWLISLYSSHRIAGPLFRFAQNLKTILQDPFARPLSIRVGDALQQEWIEFETAQAHLREHYGALRDALADCRKVPSGEALPQALARLQEVEHRGQL
;
A
#
# COMPACT_ATOMS: atom_id res chain seq x y z
N MET A 1 19.88 21.23 1.77
CA MET A 1 19.57 20.30 2.87
C MET A 1 18.10 20.50 3.24
N SER A 2 17.20 20.00 2.38
CA SER A 2 15.76 20.07 2.62
C SER A 2 15.37 18.96 3.57
N THR A 3 14.87 19.34 4.74
CA THR A 3 14.17 18.44 5.65
C THR A 3 12.90 17.97 4.94
N SER A 4 12.94 16.75 4.41
CA SER A 4 11.75 16.03 3.95
C SER A 4 10.86 15.80 5.16
N GLU A 5 9.86 16.67 5.34
CA GLU A 5 8.75 16.35 6.23
C GLU A 5 8.14 15.02 5.76
N PRO A 6 7.95 14.04 6.67
CA PRO A 6 7.37 12.76 6.30
C PRO A 6 5.97 12.99 5.76
N GLN A 7 5.78 12.77 4.46
CA GLN A 7 4.45 12.86 3.85
C GLN A 7 3.51 11.83 4.52
N PRO A 8 2.27 12.23 4.83
CA PRO A 8 1.29 11.39 5.54
C PRO A 8 0.69 10.25 4.68
N SER A 9 1.41 9.79 3.65
CA SER A 9 0.99 8.74 2.71
C SER A 9 1.35 7.32 3.17
N GLU A 10 2.29 7.15 4.11
CA GLU A 10 2.71 5.82 4.58
C GLU A 10 1.89 5.23 5.72
N LEU A 11 0.93 5.98 6.27
CA LEU A 11 -0.12 5.41 7.10
C LEU A 11 -1.13 4.72 6.18
N LEU A 12 -0.78 3.53 5.66
CA LEU A 12 -1.72 2.49 5.25
C LEU A 12 -2.97 2.63 6.11
N PRO A 13 -4.16 2.83 5.52
CA PRO A 13 -5.15 3.72 6.07
C PRO A 13 -5.63 3.23 7.44
N VAL A 14 -4.98 3.71 8.50
CA VAL A 14 -5.36 3.46 9.90
C VAL A 14 -6.81 3.87 10.10
N LYS A 15 -7.24 4.90 9.35
CA LYS A 15 -8.63 5.35 9.28
C LYS A 15 -9.58 4.28 8.71
N TRP A 16 -9.16 3.48 7.73
CA TRP A 16 -9.98 2.40 7.16
C TRP A 16 -9.97 1.15 8.04
N VAL A 17 -8.80 0.73 8.53
CA VAL A 17 -8.71 -0.40 9.47
C VAL A 17 -9.51 -0.09 10.73
N GLY A 18 -9.38 1.13 11.28
CA GLY A 18 -10.16 1.60 12.42
C GLY A 18 -11.67 1.64 12.15
N LYS A 19 -12.10 2.10 10.98
CA LYS A 19 -13.52 2.06 10.59
C LYS A 19 -14.07 0.63 10.53
N ILE A 20 -13.31 -0.30 9.96
CA ILE A 20 -13.76 -1.69 9.83
C ILE A 20 -13.76 -2.38 11.19
N ALA A 21 -12.72 -2.19 12.00
CA ALA A 21 -12.66 -2.69 13.37
C ALA A 21 -13.83 -2.16 14.22
N LEU A 22 -14.15 -0.87 14.08
CA LEU A 22 -15.28 -0.25 14.77
C LEU A 22 -16.63 -0.82 14.30
N LEU A 23 -16.79 -1.08 12.99
CA LEU A 23 -18.01 -1.67 12.44
C LEU A 23 -18.18 -3.12 12.90
N VAL A 24 -17.11 -3.91 12.90
CA VAL A 24 -17.12 -5.29 13.43
C VAL A 24 -17.46 -5.28 14.93
N ALA A 25 -16.83 -4.40 15.71
CA ALA A 25 -17.14 -4.27 17.14
C ALA A 25 -18.60 -3.87 17.39
N LEU A 26 -19.13 -2.93 16.60
CA LEU A 26 -20.53 -2.50 16.67
C LEU A 26 -21.50 -3.65 16.36
N VAL A 27 -21.21 -4.43 15.30
CA VAL A 27 -22.01 -5.60 14.91
C VAL A 27 -21.96 -6.69 15.97
N SER A 28 -20.78 -6.99 16.53
CA SER A 28 -20.65 -7.95 17.64
C SER A 28 -21.37 -7.48 18.90
N ALA A 29 -21.27 -6.20 19.26
CA ALA A 29 -21.97 -5.64 20.42
C ALA A 29 -23.49 -5.67 20.25
N ALA A 30 -23.99 -5.29 19.07
CA ALA A 30 -25.41 -5.35 18.74
C ALA A 30 -25.92 -6.80 18.72
N GLY A 31 -25.14 -7.73 18.18
CA GLY A 31 -25.47 -9.17 18.18
C GLY A 31 -25.56 -9.73 19.60
N LEU A 32 -24.63 -9.36 20.48
CA LEU A 32 -24.65 -9.77 21.88
C LEU A 32 -25.86 -9.19 22.62
N LEU A 33 -26.17 -7.90 22.42
CA LEU A 33 -27.36 -7.26 22.98
C LEU A 33 -28.63 -7.95 22.51
N ALA A 34 -28.76 -8.24 21.21
CA ALA A 34 -29.90 -8.95 20.65
C ALA A 34 -30.04 -10.36 21.27
N ALA A 35 -28.94 -11.09 21.44
CA ALA A 35 -28.92 -12.39 22.09
C ALA A 35 -29.41 -12.32 23.54
N ILE A 36 -28.94 -11.31 24.30
CA ILE A 36 -29.37 -11.08 25.68
C ILE A 36 -30.86 -10.73 25.72
N THR A 37 -31.34 -9.86 24.85
CA THR A 37 -32.77 -9.49 24.80
C THR A 37 -33.66 -10.66 24.40
N TRP A 38 -33.20 -11.53 23.49
CA TRP A 38 -33.95 -12.71 23.07
C TRP A 38 -33.95 -13.80 24.14
N ALA A 39 -32.85 -13.95 24.88
CA ALA A 39 -32.76 -14.87 26.02
C ALA A 39 -33.55 -14.36 27.25
N THR A 40 -33.76 -13.05 27.35
CA THR A 40 -34.50 -12.40 28.44
C THR A 40 -35.96 -12.25 28.03
N ASP A 41 -36.67 -13.37 27.92
CA ASP A 41 -38.09 -13.37 27.60
C ASP A 41 -38.95 -12.84 28.77
N ALA A 42 -40.06 -12.18 28.45
CA ALA A 42 -40.83 -11.28 29.31
C ALA A 42 -41.73 -11.99 30.37
N GLN A 43 -41.22 -12.97 31.12
CA GLN A 43 -41.93 -13.61 32.24
C GLN A 43 -41.40 -13.16 33.61
N GLY A 44 -41.33 -11.84 33.82
CA GLY A 44 -40.93 -11.22 35.08
C GLY A 44 -42.10 -10.91 36.00
N SER A 45 -42.91 -11.90 36.42
CA SER A 45 -43.95 -11.65 37.44
C SER A 45 -43.79 -12.45 38.74
N ASN A 46 -42.91 -13.46 38.81
CA ASN A 46 -42.71 -14.27 40.01
C ASN A 46 -41.23 -14.48 40.35
N TYR A 47 -40.83 -14.09 41.57
CA TYR A 47 -39.46 -14.21 42.09
C TYR A 47 -38.95 -15.67 42.11
N SER A 48 -39.84 -16.65 42.27
CA SER A 48 -39.53 -18.08 42.19
C SER A 48 -39.22 -18.55 40.77
N ALA A 49 -39.82 -17.95 39.74
CA ALA A 49 -39.51 -18.22 38.35
C ALA A 49 -38.13 -17.68 37.96
N ILE A 50 -37.68 -16.57 38.57
CA ILE A 50 -36.37 -15.96 38.32
C ILE A 50 -35.22 -16.84 38.83
N VAL A 51 -35.37 -17.49 39.99
CA VAL A 51 -34.33 -18.38 40.57
C VAL A 51 -34.27 -19.73 39.83
N MET A 52 -35.42 -20.26 39.41
CA MET A 52 -35.49 -21.52 38.67
C MET A 52 -35.09 -21.33 37.20
N SER A 53 -35.38 -20.15 36.62
CA SER A 53 -34.88 -19.78 35.30
C SER A 53 -33.36 -19.63 35.30
N THR A 54 -32.72 -19.17 36.40
CA THR A 54 -31.25 -19.01 36.44
C THR A 54 -30.51 -20.33 36.20
N SER A 55 -31.06 -21.45 36.69
CA SER A 55 -30.49 -22.79 36.49
C SER A 55 -30.68 -23.30 35.05
N LEU A 56 -31.84 -23.05 34.44
CA LEU A 56 -32.10 -23.39 33.03
C LEU A 56 -31.31 -22.49 32.05
N THR A 57 -31.11 -21.22 32.41
CA THR A 57 -30.31 -20.27 31.63
C THR A 57 -28.83 -20.67 31.61
N GLN A 58 -28.26 -21.20 32.70
CA GLN A 58 -26.88 -21.71 32.71
C GLN A 58 -26.66 -22.87 31.72
N GLN A 59 -27.64 -23.77 31.57
CA GLN A 59 -27.51 -24.93 30.68
C GLN A 59 -27.62 -24.55 29.18
N LYS A 60 -28.35 -23.47 28.86
CA LYS A 60 -28.51 -22.97 27.48
C LYS A 60 -27.51 -21.88 27.10
N LEU A 61 -26.87 -21.22 28.08
CA LEU A 61 -25.85 -20.18 27.84
C LEU A 61 -24.62 -20.71 27.10
N GLY A 62 -24.11 -21.88 27.48
CA GLY A 62 -22.95 -22.50 26.86
C GLY A 62 -23.07 -22.64 25.33
N PRO A 63 -24.10 -23.34 24.80
CA PRO A 63 -24.27 -23.49 23.36
C PRO A 63 -24.58 -22.16 22.66
N VAL A 64 -25.32 -21.24 23.29
CA VAL A 64 -25.59 -19.91 22.71
C VAL A 64 -24.31 -19.08 22.59
N MET A 65 -23.47 -19.05 23.62
CA MET A 65 -22.16 -18.37 23.57
C MET A 65 -21.24 -19.00 22.51
N LEU A 66 -21.27 -20.33 22.36
CA LEU A 66 -20.50 -21.03 21.32
C LEU A 66 -20.94 -20.62 19.91
N VAL A 67 -22.24 -20.62 19.65
CA VAL A 67 -22.79 -20.23 18.33
C VAL A 67 -22.46 -18.77 18.02
N PHE A 68 -22.64 -17.86 18.98
CA PHE A 68 -22.31 -16.44 18.79
C PHE A 68 -20.81 -16.19 18.64
N GLY A 69 -19.99 -16.86 19.43
CA GLY A 69 -18.53 -16.78 19.33
C GLY A 69 -18.05 -17.25 17.95
N LEU A 70 -18.56 -18.39 17.49
CA LEU A 70 -18.23 -18.93 16.17
C LEU A 70 -18.68 -17.98 15.07
N LEU A 71 -19.92 -17.48 15.14
CA LEU A 71 -20.45 -16.50 14.19
C LEU A 71 -19.58 -15.24 14.13
N SER A 72 -19.18 -14.71 15.28
CA SER A 72 -18.34 -13.51 15.36
C SER A 72 -16.95 -13.74 14.74
N VAL A 73 -16.34 -14.90 14.98
CA VAL A 73 -15.06 -15.28 14.37
C VAL A 73 -15.19 -15.43 12.86
N THR A 74 -16.26 -16.06 12.37
CA THR A 74 -16.51 -16.22 10.93
C THR A 74 -16.68 -14.87 10.24
N VAL A 75 -17.43 -13.93 10.83
CA VAL A 75 -17.60 -12.58 10.28
C VAL A 75 -16.27 -11.82 10.26
N ALA A 76 -15.49 -11.88 11.34
CA ALA A 76 -14.18 -11.24 11.41
C ALA A 76 -13.20 -11.82 10.38
N ALA A 77 -13.20 -13.16 10.19
CA ALA A 77 -12.38 -13.84 9.20
C ALA A 77 -12.75 -13.41 7.78
N LEU A 78 -14.06 -13.35 7.46
CA LEU A 78 -14.55 -12.93 6.15
C LEU A 78 -14.17 -11.46 5.86
N ALA A 79 -14.35 -10.57 6.83
CA ALA A 79 -13.97 -9.17 6.70
C ALA A 79 -12.46 -9.01 6.46
N THR A 80 -11.65 -9.72 7.25
CA THR A 80 -10.18 -9.73 7.09
C THR A 80 -9.76 -10.24 5.72
N TRP A 81 -10.39 -11.32 5.25
CA TRP A 81 -10.13 -11.88 3.93
C TRP A 81 -10.47 -10.89 2.80
N LEU A 82 -11.63 -10.23 2.86
CA LEU A 82 -12.03 -9.22 1.87
C LEU A 82 -11.06 -8.03 1.83
N ILE A 83 -10.60 -7.55 2.99
CA ILE A 83 -9.62 -6.45 3.07
C ILE A 83 -8.29 -6.86 2.44
N SER A 84 -7.82 -8.07 2.77
CA SER A 84 -6.58 -8.62 2.22
C SER A 84 -6.65 -8.73 0.70
N LEU A 85 -7.77 -9.28 0.20
CA LEU A 85 -8.01 -9.42 -1.24
C LEU A 85 -8.07 -8.06 -1.94
N TYR A 86 -8.80 -7.10 -1.38
CA TYR A 86 -8.92 -5.76 -1.93
C TYR A 86 -7.57 -5.02 -1.96
N SER A 87 -6.81 -5.10 -0.87
CA SER A 87 -5.48 -4.48 -0.76
C SER A 87 -4.51 -5.10 -1.75
N SER A 88 -4.53 -6.43 -1.90
CA SER A 88 -3.70 -7.15 -2.88
C SER A 88 -4.01 -6.69 -4.30
N HIS A 89 -5.29 -6.63 -4.70
CA HIS A 89 -5.67 -6.18 -6.04
C HIS A 89 -5.28 -4.73 -6.33
N ARG A 90 -5.44 -3.84 -5.35
CA ARG A 90 -5.12 -2.42 -5.52
C ARG A 90 -3.63 -2.18 -5.71
N ILE A 91 -2.77 -2.99 -5.12
CA ILE A 91 -1.30 -2.86 -5.22
C ILE A 91 -0.76 -3.65 -6.42
N ALA A 92 -1.30 -4.84 -6.69
CA ALA A 92 -0.80 -5.72 -7.74
C ALA A 92 -0.89 -5.10 -9.14
N GLY A 93 -1.97 -4.37 -9.45
CA GLY A 93 -2.15 -3.72 -10.75
C GLY A 93 -1.07 -2.67 -11.06
N PRO A 94 -0.91 -1.63 -10.22
CA PRO A 94 0.15 -0.63 -10.37
C PRO A 94 1.55 -1.24 -10.36
N LEU A 95 1.80 -2.22 -9.48
CA LEU A 95 3.10 -2.90 -9.38
C LEU A 95 3.44 -3.66 -10.67
N PHE A 96 2.47 -4.37 -11.26
CA PHE A 96 2.65 -5.04 -12.54
C PHE A 96 2.99 -4.06 -13.66
N ARG A 97 2.29 -2.91 -13.72
CA ARG A 97 2.58 -1.85 -14.69
C ARG A 97 3.97 -1.24 -14.49
N PHE A 98 4.35 -1.00 -13.23
CA PHE A 98 5.69 -0.52 -12.88
C PHE A 98 6.78 -1.48 -13.35
N ALA A 99 6.63 -2.78 -13.06
CA ALA A 99 7.57 -3.80 -13.50
C ALA A 99 7.66 -3.90 -15.04
N GLN A 100 6.53 -3.77 -15.73
CA GLN A 100 6.51 -3.77 -17.19
C GLN A 100 7.22 -2.54 -17.78
N ASN A 101 7.02 -1.35 -17.19
CA ASN A 101 7.75 -0.14 -17.58
C ASN A 101 9.26 -0.31 -17.39
N LEU A 102 9.69 -0.86 -16.25
CA LEU A 102 11.11 -1.12 -15.99
C LEU A 102 11.70 -2.07 -17.05
N LYS A 103 10.97 -3.13 -17.41
CA LYS A 103 11.37 -4.06 -18.46
C LYS A 103 11.50 -3.37 -19.82
N THR A 104 10.56 -2.49 -20.17
CA THR A 104 10.63 -1.72 -21.43
C THR A 104 11.82 -0.78 -21.45
N ILE A 105 12.11 -0.09 -20.34
CA ILE A 105 13.26 0.83 -20.23
C ILE A 105 14.59 0.09 -20.31
N LEU A 106 14.67 -1.12 -19.73
CA LEU A 106 15.86 -1.97 -19.83
C LEU A 106 16.14 -2.42 -21.27
N GLN A 107 15.09 -2.61 -22.07
CA GLN A 107 15.21 -2.99 -23.49
C GLN A 107 15.54 -1.80 -24.39
N ASP A 108 14.93 -0.65 -24.11
CA ASP A 108 15.16 0.61 -24.81
C ASP A 108 15.21 1.77 -23.81
N PRO A 109 16.40 2.31 -23.51
CA PRO A 109 16.57 3.42 -22.57
C PRO A 109 15.78 4.69 -22.94
N PHE A 110 15.43 4.84 -24.22
CA PHE A 110 14.70 5.99 -24.75
C PHE A 110 13.20 5.74 -24.91
N ALA A 111 12.71 4.54 -24.62
CA ALA A 111 11.28 4.25 -24.66
C ALA A 111 10.51 5.13 -23.67
N ARG A 112 9.36 5.66 -24.11
CA ARG A 112 8.49 6.43 -23.23
C ARG A 112 7.80 5.49 -22.24
N PRO A 113 7.96 5.69 -20.92
CA PRO A 113 7.26 4.86 -19.95
C PRO A 113 5.74 5.07 -20.03
N LEU A 114 4.96 4.03 -19.71
CA LEU A 114 3.51 4.15 -19.56
C LEU A 114 3.18 4.87 -18.25
N SER A 115 2.41 5.95 -18.32
CA SER A 115 1.99 6.68 -17.12
C SER A 115 1.17 5.79 -16.17
N ILE A 116 1.52 5.80 -14.89
CA ILE A 116 0.66 5.24 -13.83
C ILE A 116 -0.57 6.16 -13.66
N ARG A 117 -1.74 5.57 -13.35
CA ARG A 117 -2.98 6.35 -13.23
C ARG A 117 -2.93 7.23 -11.98
N VAL A 118 -3.46 8.44 -12.09
CA VAL A 118 -3.61 9.35 -10.94
C VAL A 118 -4.50 8.71 -9.87
N GLY A 119 -3.98 8.58 -8.65
CA GLY A 119 -4.67 7.98 -7.49
C GLY A 119 -4.36 6.50 -7.24
N ASP A 120 -3.54 5.86 -8.09
CA ASP A 120 -3.02 4.52 -7.82
C ASP A 120 -2.01 4.54 -6.65
N ALA A 121 -1.87 3.40 -5.99
CA ALA A 121 -0.74 3.20 -5.08
C ALA A 121 0.56 3.25 -5.90
N LEU A 122 1.66 3.71 -5.29
CA LEU A 122 2.99 3.86 -5.92
C LEU A 122 3.18 5.10 -6.81
N GLN A 123 2.27 6.08 -6.78
CA GLN A 123 2.39 7.27 -7.62
C GLN A 123 3.58 8.15 -7.24
N GLN A 124 3.94 8.22 -5.96
CA GLN A 124 5.09 9.01 -5.51
C GLN A 124 6.40 8.38 -5.98
N GLU A 125 6.53 7.07 -5.77
CA GLU A 125 7.65 6.24 -6.20
C GLU A 125 7.82 6.29 -7.72
N TRP A 126 6.70 6.37 -8.46
CA TRP A 126 6.73 6.59 -9.91
C TRP A 126 7.31 7.94 -10.30
N ILE A 127 6.90 9.02 -9.63
CA ILE A 127 7.41 10.38 -9.89
C ILE A 127 8.91 10.45 -9.61
N GLU A 128 9.36 9.85 -8.50
CA GLU A 128 10.77 9.77 -8.14
C GLU A 128 11.55 8.96 -9.18
N PHE A 129 11.01 7.83 -9.62
CA PHE A 129 11.59 7.02 -10.69
C PHE A 129 11.68 7.77 -12.03
N GLU A 130 10.64 8.48 -12.43
CA GLU A 130 10.61 9.28 -13.65
C GLU A 130 11.66 10.40 -13.60
N THR A 131 11.80 11.05 -12.45
CA THR A 131 12.83 12.07 -12.21
C THR A 131 14.23 11.49 -12.32
N ALA A 132 14.49 10.35 -11.68
CA ALA A 132 15.77 9.65 -11.77
C ALA A 132 16.09 9.22 -13.21
N GLN A 133 15.08 8.74 -13.94
CA GLN A 133 15.23 8.38 -15.36
C GLN A 133 15.55 9.61 -16.22
N ALA A 134 14.90 10.75 -15.96
CA ALA A 134 15.16 11.99 -16.68
C ALA A 134 16.61 12.46 -16.49
N HIS A 135 17.09 12.45 -15.24
CA HIS A 135 18.49 12.78 -14.92
C HIS A 135 19.47 11.84 -15.61
N LEU A 136 19.18 10.54 -15.61
CA LEU A 136 20.03 9.55 -16.27
C LEU A 136 20.11 9.79 -17.79
N ARG A 137 18.97 10.11 -18.43
CA ARG A 137 18.92 10.44 -19.86
C ARG A 137 19.69 11.70 -20.19
N GLU A 138 19.55 12.74 -19.37
CA GLU A 138 20.30 13.98 -19.52
C GLU A 138 21.81 13.73 -19.42
N HIS A 139 22.23 12.94 -18.44
CA HIS A 139 23.62 12.57 -18.25
C HIS A 139 24.20 11.79 -19.44
N TYR A 140 23.50 10.76 -19.93
CA TYR A 140 23.93 10.03 -21.13
C TYR A 140 23.94 10.90 -22.39
N GLY A 141 23.00 11.85 -22.50
CA GLY A 141 22.99 12.85 -23.57
C GLY A 141 24.24 13.71 -23.56
N ALA A 142 24.56 14.29 -22.40
CA ALA A 142 25.76 15.11 -22.21
C ALA A 142 27.05 14.34 -22.49
N LEU A 143 27.12 13.08 -22.05
CA LEU A 143 28.28 12.21 -22.30
C LEU A 143 28.45 11.92 -23.79
N ARG A 144 27.36 11.60 -24.48
CA ARG A 144 27.37 11.35 -25.94
C ARG A 144 27.84 12.59 -26.70
N ASP A 145 27.34 13.76 -26.34
CA ASP A 145 27.67 15.02 -27.01
C ASP A 145 29.15 15.38 -26.77
N ALA A 146 29.65 15.19 -25.54
CA ALA A 146 31.08 15.34 -25.21
C ALA A 146 31.96 14.39 -26.03
N LEU A 147 31.58 13.11 -26.15
CA LEU A 147 32.30 12.13 -26.98
C LEU A 147 32.29 12.51 -28.47
N ALA A 148 31.16 12.99 -28.98
CA ALA A 148 31.04 13.43 -30.37
C ALA A 148 31.96 14.62 -30.67
N ASP A 149 32.10 15.56 -29.72
CA ASP A 149 33.01 16.69 -29.86
C ASP A 149 34.47 16.26 -29.78
N CYS A 150 34.82 15.32 -28.89
CA CYS A 150 36.16 14.74 -28.83
C CYS A 150 36.56 14.10 -30.17
N ARG A 151 35.61 13.45 -30.86
CA ARG A 151 35.86 12.81 -32.17
C ARG A 151 36.14 13.80 -33.30
N LYS A 152 35.69 15.06 -33.19
CA LYS A 152 35.92 16.11 -34.20
C LYS A 152 37.29 16.79 -34.06
N VAL A 153 37.96 16.62 -32.91
CA VAL A 153 39.24 17.27 -32.63
C VAL A 153 40.39 16.51 -33.32
N PRO A 154 41.22 17.16 -34.14
CA PRO A 154 42.35 16.51 -34.80
C PRO A 154 43.43 16.09 -33.78
N SER A 155 43.93 14.86 -33.95
CA SER A 155 44.95 14.22 -33.11
C SER A 155 46.27 15.00 -33.14
N GLY A 156 46.49 15.89 -32.16
CA GLY A 156 47.73 16.67 -32.09
C GLY A 156 47.96 17.32 -30.72
N GLU A 157 47.09 18.24 -30.29
CA GLU A 157 47.28 19.00 -29.03
C GLU A 157 46.01 19.15 -28.17
N ALA A 158 44.82 18.89 -28.73
CA ALA A 158 43.56 19.11 -28.04
C ALA A 158 42.96 17.84 -27.38
N LEU A 159 43.71 16.73 -27.38
CA LEU A 159 43.36 15.49 -26.67
C LEU A 159 43.25 15.65 -25.13
N PRO A 160 44.16 16.35 -24.42
CA PRO A 160 44.02 16.56 -22.98
C PRO A 160 42.81 17.43 -22.61
N GLN A 161 42.45 18.42 -23.44
CA GLN A 161 41.22 19.20 -23.24
C GLN A 161 39.95 18.36 -23.45
N ALA A 162 39.95 17.50 -24.46
CA ALA A 162 38.87 16.54 -24.71
C ALA A 162 38.67 15.57 -23.53
N LEU A 163 39.76 15.03 -22.97
CA LEU A 163 39.73 14.17 -21.79
C LEU A 163 39.24 14.90 -20.53
N ALA A 164 39.71 16.13 -20.30
CA ALA A 164 39.27 16.94 -19.16
C ALA A 164 37.75 17.21 -19.20
N ARG A 165 37.18 17.45 -20.38
CA ARG A 165 35.73 17.62 -20.55
C ARG A 165 34.94 16.34 -20.27
N LEU A 166 35.45 15.18 -20.68
CA LEU A 166 34.82 13.90 -20.35
C LEU A 166 34.82 13.63 -18.84
N GLN A 167 35.93 13.90 -18.17
CA GLN A 167 36.04 13.77 -16.71
C GLN A 167 35.09 14.72 -15.97
N GLU A 168 34.90 15.94 -16.47
CA GLU A 168 33.97 16.90 -15.89
C GLU A 168 32.51 16.43 -16.01
N VAL A 169 32.12 15.90 -17.18
CA VAL A 169 30.77 15.33 -17.36
C VAL A 169 30.55 14.12 -16.45
N GLU A 170 31.54 13.24 -16.32
CA GLU A 170 31.50 12.10 -15.41
C GLU A 170 31.34 12.54 -13.95
N HIS A 171 32.10 13.54 -13.50
CA HIS A 171 32.04 14.02 -12.13
C HIS A 171 30.68 14.67 -11.79
N ARG A 172 30.06 15.37 -12.74
CA ARG A 172 28.70 15.92 -12.58
C ARG A 172 27.62 14.85 -12.41
N GLY A 173 27.84 13.62 -12.87
CA GLY A 173 26.91 12.51 -12.71
C GLY A 173 26.98 11.80 -11.35
N GLN A 174 27.99 12.08 -10.54
CA GLN A 174 28.20 11.43 -9.23
C GLN A 174 27.61 12.23 -8.05
N LEU A 175 27.12 13.45 -8.31
CA LEU A 175 26.52 14.37 -7.32
C LEU A 175 24.99 14.32 -7.39
#